data_AF-A0A2W7U1S0-F1
#
_entry.id   AF-A0A2W7U1S0-F1
#
_cell.length_a   1.000
_cell.length_b   1.000
_cell.length_c   1.000
_cell.angle_alpha   90.00
_cell.angle_beta   90.00
_cell.angle_gamma   90.00
#
_symmetry.space_group_name_H-M   'P 1'
#
loop_
_entity.id
_entity.type
_entity.pdbx_description
1 polymer ?
#
loop_
_entity_poly.entity_id
_entity_poly.type
_entity_poly.pdbx_seq_one_letter_code
_entity_poly.pdbx_strand_id
1 'polypeptide(L)'
;MKKRFVILNSFLALAVLFAMLFQSVHSYEHLAKQLLEKKCNHSYTSKHEITHQHHNLDHCYVCDFKISNFISTEFASYEFPDFCIPSGYTFFKSREITEFFKGSLFSLRAPPVFIA
;
A
#
# COMPACT_ATOMS: atom_id res chain seq x y z
N MET A 1 -27.84 -17.82 -6.98
CA MET A 1 -26.53 -17.14 -6.81
C MET A 1 -26.09 -16.98 -5.35
N LYS A 2 -26.97 -16.55 -4.43
CA LYS A 2 -26.64 -16.33 -3.00
C LYS A 2 -26.04 -17.55 -2.27
N LYS A 3 -26.55 -18.77 -2.50
CA LYS A 3 -26.06 -19.99 -1.81
C LYS A 3 -24.59 -20.33 -2.11
N ARG A 4 -24.13 -20.11 -3.35
CA ARG A 4 -22.73 -20.35 -3.74
C ARG A 4 -21.78 -19.34 -3.09
N PHE A 5 -22.21 -18.08 -3.01
CA PHE A 5 -21.47 -17.04 -2.29
C PHE A 5 -21.33 -17.33 -0.79
N VAL A 6 -22.38 -17.85 -0.16
CA VAL A 6 -22.33 -18.23 1.27
C VAL A 6 -21.30 -19.33 1.50
N ILE A 7 -21.26 -20.35 0.63
CA ILE A 7 -20.28 -21.45 0.73
C ILE A 7 -18.86 -20.92 0.54
N LEU A 8 -18.63 -20.07 -0.48
CA LEU A 8 -17.31 -19.47 -0.73
C LEU A 8 -16.86 -18.59 0.44
N ASN A 9 -17.75 -17.78 1.00
CA ASN A 9 -17.44 -16.92 2.14
C ASN A 9 -17.13 -17.74 3.41
N SER A 10 -17.90 -18.80 3.65
CA SER A 10 -17.64 -19.72 4.77
C SER A 10 -16.31 -20.45 4.62
N PHE A 11 -16.00 -20.93 3.41
CA PHE A 11 -14.72 -21.56 3.11
C PHE A 11 -13.54 -20.59 3.31
N LEU A 12 -13.69 -19.35 2.86
CA LEU A 12 -12.68 -18.31 3.05
C LEU A 12 -12.45 -18.01 4.54
N ALA A 13 -13.52 -17.88 5.32
CA ALA A 13 -13.43 -17.68 6.77
C ALA A 13 -12.70 -18.86 7.45
N LEU A 14 -13.02 -20.10 7.06
CA LEU A 14 -12.35 -21.28 7.57
C LEU A 14 -10.86 -21.34 7.19
N ALA A 15 -10.52 -20.97 5.96
CA ALA A 15 -9.14 -20.92 5.49
C ALA A 15 -8.32 -19.88 6.28
N VAL A 16 -8.90 -18.70 6.56
CA VAL A 16 -8.26 -17.67 7.39
C VAL A 16 -8.02 -18.17 8.80
N LEU A 17 -9.02 -18.82 9.43
CA LEU A 17 -8.86 -19.42 10.76
C LEU A 17 -7.77 -20.49 10.77
N PHE A 18 -7.72 -21.35 9.73
CA PHE A 18 -6.69 -22.38 9.63
C PHE A 18 -5.29 -21.78 9.48
N ALA A 19 -5.13 -20.73 8.67
CA ALA A 19 -3.86 -20.04 8.51
C ALA A 19 -3.35 -19.45 9.84
N MET A 20 -4.24 -18.83 10.63
CA MET A 20 -3.91 -18.31 11.96
C MET A 20 -3.52 -19.41 12.95
N LEU A 21 -4.25 -20.53 12.96
CA LEU A 21 -3.97 -21.67 13.85
C LEU A 21 -2.67 -22.39 13.49
N PHE A 22 -2.38 -22.54 12.19
CA PHE A 22 -1.17 -23.22 11.73
C PHE A 22 0.11 -22.52 12.22
N GLN A 23 0.15 -21.20 12.15
CA GLN A 23 1.26 -20.39 12.68
C GLN A 23 1.45 -20.60 14.19
N SER A 24 0.34 -20.73 14.93
CA SER A 24 0.36 -21.01 16.37
C SER A 24 0.90 -22.41 16.67
N VAL A 25 0.47 -23.44 15.94
CA VAL A 25 0.97 -24.82 16.10
C VAL A 25 2.46 -24.91 15.81
N HIS A 26 2.93 -24.28 14.72
CA HIS A 26 4.35 -24.26 14.36
C HIS A 26 5.23 -23.60 15.44
N SER A 27 4.71 -22.59 16.15
CA SER A 27 5.45 -21.97 17.26
C SER A 27 5.69 -22.92 18.45
N TYR A 28 4.80 -23.90 18.69
CA TYR A 28 5.00 -24.91 19.73
C TYR A 28 6.14 -25.87 19.40
N GLU A 29 6.35 -26.20 18.13
CA GLU A 29 7.49 -27.02 17.72
C GLU A 29 8.81 -26.30 18.01
N HIS A 30 8.89 -25.00 17.73
CA HIS A 30 10.04 -24.19 18.07
C HIS A 30 10.28 -24.13 19.59
N LEU A 31 9.21 -23.94 20.38
CA LEU A 31 9.30 -23.96 21.84
C LEU A 31 9.80 -25.32 22.36
N ALA A 32 9.27 -26.42 21.82
CA ALA A 32 9.71 -27.76 22.19
C ALA A 32 11.19 -27.99 21.87
N LYS A 33 11.65 -27.57 20.69
CA LYS A 33 13.07 -27.65 20.29
C LYS A 33 13.96 -26.84 21.23
N GLN A 34 13.56 -25.62 21.59
CA GLN A 34 14.29 -24.77 22.54
C GLN A 34 14.37 -25.39 23.94
N LEU A 35 13.33 -26.08 24.40
CA LEU A 35 13.33 -26.78 25.70
C LEU A 35 14.17 -28.06 25.69
N LEU A 36 14.23 -28.76 24.55
CA LEU A 36 15.02 -29.97 24.37
C LEU A 36 16.50 -29.68 24.11
N GLU A 37 16.82 -28.48 23.61
CA GLU A 37 18.19 -28.08 23.38
C GLU A 37 18.96 -27.94 24.69
N LYS A 38 20.14 -28.56 24.73
CA LYS A 38 21.00 -28.55 25.92
C LYS A 38 21.53 -27.13 26.10
N LYS A 39 21.20 -26.50 27.22
CA LYS A 39 21.77 -25.21 27.63
C LYS A 39 23.29 -25.33 27.74
N CYS A 40 24.01 -24.85 26.74
CA CYS A 40 25.47 -24.77 26.76
C CYS A 40 25.88 -23.54 27.56
N ASN A 41 26.64 -23.74 28.64
CA ASN A 41 27.28 -22.65 29.37
C ASN A 41 28.69 -22.46 28.79
N HIS A 42 28.86 -21.44 27.96
CA HIS A 42 30.13 -21.13 27.31
C HIS A 42 30.97 -20.27 28.26
N SER A 43 32.07 -20.80 28.78
CA SER A 43 33.09 -19.98 29.47
C SER A 43 34.00 -19.37 28.40
N TYR A 44 33.94 -18.05 28.21
CA TYR A 44 34.74 -17.35 27.21
C TYR A 44 36.23 -17.45 27.54
N THR A 45 36.92 -18.40 26.91
CA THR A 45 38.39 -18.53 26.97
C THR A 45 38.95 -18.28 25.58
N SER A 46 39.30 -17.01 25.32
CA SER A 46 40.05 -16.53 24.15
C SER A 46 39.34 -16.48 22.78
N LYS A 47 39.84 -15.57 21.93
CA LYS A 47 39.06 -14.74 20.98
C LYS A 47 38.49 -15.41 19.73
N HIS A 48 38.68 -16.70 19.46
CA HIS A 48 38.18 -17.33 18.24
C HIS A 48 37.87 -18.82 18.41
N GLU A 49 36.89 -19.15 19.25
CA GLU A 49 36.30 -20.50 19.24
C GLU A 49 35.11 -20.55 18.28
N ILE A 50 35.13 -21.50 17.35
CA ILE A 50 33.96 -21.87 16.55
C ILE A 50 33.04 -22.67 17.47
N THR A 51 32.38 -21.99 18.40
CA THR A 51 31.28 -22.58 19.17
C THR A 51 30.12 -22.77 18.21
N HIS A 52 29.40 -23.91 18.31
CA HIS A 52 28.17 -24.14 17.56
C HIS A 52 27.28 -22.88 17.65
N GLN A 53 27.08 -22.21 16.52
CA GLN A 53 26.23 -21.04 16.47
C GLN A 53 24.78 -21.49 16.58
N HIS A 54 24.05 -20.98 17.58
CA HIS A 54 22.59 -21.14 17.72
C HIS A 54 21.81 -20.33 16.66
N HIS A 55 22.45 -19.96 15.55
CA HIS A 55 21.95 -19.00 14.56
C HIS A 55 20.61 -19.37 13.91
N ASN A 56 20.18 -20.63 14.03
CA ASN A 56 18.98 -21.14 13.36
C ASN A 56 17.81 -21.46 14.30
N LEU A 57 17.97 -21.31 15.63
CA LEU A 57 16.87 -21.49 16.59
C LEU A 57 16.29 -20.19 17.13
N ASP A 58 16.98 -19.07 16.93
CA ASP A 58 16.61 -17.83 17.60
C ASP A 58 15.42 -17.12 16.93
N HIS A 59 15.28 -17.17 15.60
CA HIS A 59 14.25 -16.42 14.87
C HIS A 59 13.57 -17.19 13.74
N CYS A 60 12.23 -17.28 13.82
CA CYS A 60 11.36 -17.78 12.77
C CYS A 60 10.45 -16.64 12.27
N TYR A 61 10.74 -16.11 11.08
CA TYR A 61 9.97 -15.01 10.46
C TYR A 61 8.50 -15.38 10.19
N VAL A 62 8.17 -16.66 10.16
CA VAL A 62 6.78 -17.15 10.01
C VAL A 62 5.99 -17.02 11.31
N CYS A 63 6.68 -17.13 12.45
CA CYS A 63 6.08 -17.02 13.79
C CYS A 63 6.22 -15.62 14.40
N ASP A 64 6.98 -14.71 13.77
CA ASP A 64 7.16 -13.32 14.22
C ASP A 64 5.97 -12.43 13.82
N PHE A 65 4.78 -12.75 14.37
CA PHE A 65 3.59 -11.95 14.20
C PHE A 65 3.08 -11.46 15.57
N LYS A 66 2.54 -10.24 15.59
CA LYS A 66 1.92 -9.67 16.79
C LYS A 66 0.42 -9.50 16.58
N ILE A 67 -0.37 -10.06 17.49
CA ILE A 67 -1.81 -9.81 17.53
C ILE A 67 -1.99 -8.47 18.26
N SER A 68 -2.51 -7.46 17.55
CA SER A 68 -2.91 -6.19 18.13
C SER A 68 -4.42 -6.07 18.17
N ASN A 69 -4.93 -5.21 19.06
CA ASN A 69 -6.34 -4.89 19.08
C ASN A 69 -6.76 -4.18 17.78
N PHE A 70 -7.98 -4.47 17.32
CA PHE A 70 -8.58 -3.76 16.20
C PHE A 70 -8.79 -2.28 16.58
N ILE A 71 -8.24 -1.37 15.80
CA ILE A 71 -8.49 0.07 15.94
C ILE A 71 -9.60 0.43 14.96
N SER A 72 -10.78 0.75 15.48
CA SER A 72 -11.89 1.25 14.66
C SER A 72 -11.46 2.54 13.98
N THR A 73 -11.42 2.52 12.64
CA THR A 73 -11.14 3.72 11.85
C THR A 73 -12.44 4.49 11.71
N GLU A 74 -12.51 5.70 12.28
CA GLU A 74 -13.61 6.62 12.02
C GLU A 74 -13.47 7.15 10.59
N PHE A 75 -14.39 6.75 9.71
CA PHE A 75 -14.44 7.28 8.36
C PHE A 75 -15.00 8.71 8.41
N ALA A 76 -14.13 9.71 8.25
CA ALA A 76 -14.58 11.08 8.06
C ALA A 76 -15.16 11.23 6.64
N SER A 77 -16.48 11.43 6.53
CA SER A 77 -17.12 11.83 5.29
C SER A 77 -17.07 13.34 5.13
N TYR A 78 -16.66 13.83 3.97
CA TYR A 78 -16.74 15.24 3.61
C TYR A 78 -17.86 15.45 2.59
N GLU A 79 -18.81 16.35 2.89
CA GLU A 79 -19.79 16.82 1.92
C GLU A 79 -19.24 18.05 1.19
N PHE A 80 -19.25 18.00 -0.14
CA PHE A 80 -18.97 19.17 -0.95
C PHE A 80 -20.22 20.07 -0.98
N PRO A 81 -20.10 21.38 -0.73
CA PRO A 81 -21.22 22.29 -0.89
C PRO A 81 -21.64 22.33 -2.36
N ASP A 82 -22.95 22.21 -2.62
CA ASP A 82 -23.52 22.39 -3.95
C ASP A 82 -23.33 23.85 -4.39
N PHE A 83 -22.45 24.06 -5.37
CA PHE A 83 -22.29 25.36 -6.01
C PHE A 83 -23.32 25.48 -7.13
N CYS A 84 -24.35 26.30 -6.91
CA CYS A 84 -25.16 26.82 -8.01
C CYS A 84 -24.29 27.73 -8.88
N ILE A 85 -23.80 27.22 -10.01
CA ILE A 85 -23.22 28.04 -11.07
C ILE A 85 -24.37 28.78 -11.73
N PRO A 86 -24.50 30.11 -11.60
CA PRO A 86 -25.52 30.83 -12.35
C PRO A 86 -25.16 30.73 -13.84
N SER A 87 -25.89 29.89 -14.58
CA SER A 87 -25.89 29.87 -16.04
C SER A 87 -26.72 31.04 -16.57
N GLY A 88 -26.43 32.25 -16.09
CA GLY A 88 -26.96 33.47 -16.68
C GLY A 88 -26.37 33.61 -18.08
N TYR A 89 -27.20 33.41 -19.10
CA TYR A 89 -26.84 33.69 -20.49
C TYR A 89 -26.35 35.14 -20.55
N THR A 90 -25.05 35.34 -20.74
CA THR A 90 -24.55 36.66 -21.08
C THR A 90 -24.94 36.90 -22.52
N PHE A 91 -25.95 37.75 -22.75
CA PHE A 91 -26.22 38.30 -24.07
C PHE A 91 -25.09 39.26 -24.42
N PHE A 92 -23.92 38.72 -24.72
CA PHE A 92 -22.87 39.48 -25.38
C PHE A 92 -23.37 39.75 -26.79
N LYS A 93 -23.99 40.91 -26.99
CA LYS A 93 -24.20 41.47 -28.32
C LYS A 93 -22.82 41.90 -28.81
N SER A 94 -22.01 40.94 -29.27
CA SER A 94 -20.81 41.26 -30.02
C SER A 94 -21.29 42.01 -31.27
N ARG A 95 -21.10 43.33 -31.29
CA ARG A 95 -21.00 44.02 -32.56
C ARG A 95 -19.83 43.34 -33.25
N GLU A 96 -20.16 42.51 -34.23
CA GLU A 96 -19.20 41.89 -35.14
C GLU A 96 -18.17 42.95 -35.50
N ILE A 97 -16.94 42.78 -35.03
CA ILE A 97 -15.83 43.59 -35.49
C ILE A 97 -15.58 43.06 -36.90
N THR A 98 -16.22 43.70 -37.88
CA THR A 98 -16.02 43.48 -39.30
C THR A 98 -14.69 44.11 -39.73
N GLU A 99 -13.62 43.77 -39.04
CA GLU A 99 -12.27 44.01 -39.53
C GLU A 99 -11.85 42.78 -40.30
N PHE A 100 -12.36 42.67 -41.53
CA PHE A 100 -11.78 41.77 -42.51
C PHE A 100 -10.38 42.29 -42.79
N PHE A 101 -9.37 41.60 -42.26
CA PHE A 101 -7.98 41.92 -42.53
C PHE A 101 -7.71 41.72 -44.03
N LYS A 102 -7.64 42.83 -44.78
CA LYS A 102 -7.34 42.86 -46.23
C LYS A 102 -5.84 42.82 -46.55
N GLY A 103 -5.03 42.25 -45.66
CA GLY A 103 -3.59 42.07 -45.86
C GLY A 103 -3.21 40.59 -45.81
N SER A 104 -2.06 40.23 -46.38
CA SER A 104 -1.40 38.96 -46.07
C SER A 104 -0.63 39.14 -44.76
N LEU A 105 -1.05 38.47 -43.68
CA LEU A 105 -0.26 38.39 -42.46
C LEU A 105 0.81 37.33 -42.68
N PHE A 106 1.94 37.74 -43.27
CA PHE A 106 3.17 36.96 -43.20
C PHE A 106 3.75 37.08 -41.78
N SER A 107 3.04 36.51 -40.80
CA SER A 107 3.65 36.21 -39.52
C SER A 107 4.63 35.07 -39.78
N LEU A 108 5.87 35.43 -40.12
CA LEU A 108 7.00 34.51 -40.13
C LEU A 108 7.13 33.98 -38.70
N ARG A 109 6.55 32.80 -38.42
CA ARG A 109 6.84 31.99 -37.24
C ARG A 109 8.23 31.35 -37.31
N ALA A 110 9.14 31.94 -38.08
CA ALA A 110 10.52 31.49 -38.14
C ALA A 110 11.27 32.10 -36.94
N PRO A 111 12.05 31.30 -36.19
CA PRO A 111 12.97 31.85 -35.19
C PRO A 111 13.94 32.84 -35.86
N PRO A 112 14.38 33.90 -35.15
CA PRO A 112 15.27 34.90 -35.71
C PRO A 112 16.54 34.25 -36.26
N VAL A 113 16.80 34.45 -37.55
CA VAL A 113 18.02 33.96 -38.19
C VAL A 113 19.15 34.88 -37.76
N PHE A 114 20.17 34.31 -37.12
CA PHE A 114 21.39 35.02 -36.76
C PHE A 114 22.18 35.29 -38.06
N ILE A 115 22.23 36.55 -38.48
CA ILE A 115 23.09 36.99 -39.57
C ILE A 115 24.38 37.51 -38.92
N ALA A 116 25.49 36.83 -39.22
CA ALA A 116 26.84 37.26 -38.90
C ALA A 116 27.39 38.20 -39.99
#